data_AF-A0A8C8WDH2-F1
#
_entry.id   AF-A0A8C8WDH2-F1
#
_cell.length_a   1.000
_cell.length_b   1.000
_cell.length_c   1.000
_cell.angle_alpha   90.00
_cell.angle_beta   90.00
_cell.angle_gamma   90.00
#
_symmetry.space_group_name_H-M   'P 1'
#
loop_
_entity.id
_entity.type
_entity.pdbx_description
1 polymer ?
#
loop_
_entity_poly.entity_id
_entity_poly.type
_entity_poly.pdbx_seq_one_letter_code
_entity_poly.pdbx_strand_id
1 'polypeptide(L)'
;MAAARGLSLMAVALRVVTPWARGSRLLAASRGPQARREASSSSSEAGEGQIHLTDSCVQRLLEITEGSEFLRLEVEGGGCSGFQYKFSLDTVINPDDRVFEQGGARVVVDSDSLAFVKGAQVDFSQELIRSSFQVLNNPQAQQGCSCGSSFSVKL
;
A
#
# COMPACT_ATOMS: atom_id res chain seq x y z
N MET A 1 -44.07 21.35 27.59
CA MET A 1 -44.07 21.90 26.22
C MET A 1 -43.20 20.99 25.37
N ALA A 2 -43.82 20.19 24.51
CA ALA A 2 -43.20 19.17 23.67
C ALA A 2 -43.15 19.63 22.21
N ALA A 3 -42.05 19.38 21.52
CA ALA A 3 -41.91 19.53 20.06
C ALA A 3 -41.16 18.27 19.57
N ALA A 4 -41.83 17.26 19.03
CA ALA A 4 -42.42 17.12 17.70
C ALA A 4 -41.40 16.56 16.67
N ARG A 5 -41.79 15.39 16.15
CA ARG A 5 -41.08 14.45 15.26
C ARG A 5 -41.21 14.88 13.80
N GLY A 6 -40.31 14.43 12.92
CA GLY A 6 -40.50 14.59 11.48
C GLY A 6 -39.47 13.87 10.60
N LEU A 7 -39.54 12.53 10.56
CA LEU A 7 -39.05 11.73 9.42
C LEU A 7 -40.06 11.86 8.27
N SER A 8 -39.61 12.01 7.02
CA SER A 8 -40.31 11.41 5.89
C SER A 8 -39.41 11.30 4.66
N LEU A 9 -38.98 10.06 4.38
CA LEU A 9 -38.52 9.61 3.06
C LEU A 9 -39.70 9.58 2.12
N MET A 10 -39.56 10.04 0.87
CA MET A 10 -40.43 9.63 -0.22
C MET A 10 -39.63 9.58 -1.52
N ALA A 11 -39.49 8.38 -2.10
CA ALA A 11 -39.39 8.19 -3.55
C ALA A 11 -39.69 6.72 -3.88
N VAL A 12 -40.97 6.48 -4.14
CA VAL A 12 -41.57 5.30 -4.76
C VAL A 12 -41.22 5.28 -6.24
N ALA A 13 -40.91 4.09 -6.79
CA ALA A 13 -41.33 3.62 -8.13
C ALA A 13 -40.31 2.60 -8.68
N LEU A 14 -40.64 1.53 -9.38
CA LEU A 14 -41.89 0.83 -9.67
C LEU A 14 -41.41 -0.55 -10.18
N ARG A 15 -42.08 -1.62 -9.76
CA ARG A 15 -41.91 -2.95 -10.36
C ARG A 15 -42.50 -2.91 -11.78
N VAL A 16 -41.73 -3.33 -12.78
CA VAL A 16 -42.29 -3.87 -14.02
C VAL A 16 -41.66 -5.23 -14.30
N VAL A 17 -42.57 -6.20 -14.29
CA VAL A 17 -42.42 -7.59 -14.71
C VAL A 17 -42.56 -7.66 -16.23
N THR A 18 -41.75 -8.47 -16.91
CA THR A 18 -42.00 -8.90 -18.29
C THR A 18 -41.22 -10.19 -18.61
N PRO A 19 -41.64 -10.99 -19.62
CA PRO A 19 -42.03 -12.38 -19.40
C PRO A 19 -41.03 -13.42 -19.93
N TRP A 20 -41.09 -14.60 -19.32
CA TRP A 20 -40.38 -15.81 -19.72
C TRP A 20 -41.00 -16.41 -20.99
N ALA A 21 -40.30 -16.34 -22.13
CA ALA A 21 -40.67 -17.04 -23.36
C ALA A 21 -40.18 -18.50 -23.35
N ARG A 22 -41.10 -19.41 -23.68
CA ARG A 22 -40.84 -20.84 -23.95
C ARG A 22 -40.25 -21.01 -25.35
N GLY A 23 -39.18 -21.77 -25.47
CA GLY A 23 -38.62 -22.21 -26.75
C GLY A 23 -37.74 -23.43 -26.55
N SER A 24 -38.20 -24.56 -27.05
CA SER A 24 -37.66 -25.90 -26.84
C SER A 24 -36.52 -26.28 -27.79
N ARG A 25 -35.57 -27.07 -27.26
CA ARG A 25 -34.70 -28.06 -27.92
C ARG A 25 -33.82 -27.57 -29.06
N LEU A 26 -32.51 -27.51 -28.82
CA LEU A 26 -31.52 -28.19 -29.67
C LEU A 26 -30.32 -28.67 -28.83
N LEU A 27 -29.77 -29.79 -29.29
CA LEU A 27 -28.76 -30.65 -28.69
C LEU A 27 -27.35 -30.09 -28.84
N ALA A 28 -26.48 -30.50 -27.92
CA ALA A 28 -25.07 -30.88 -28.13
C ALA A 28 -23.96 -30.03 -27.49
N ALA A 29 -23.02 -30.80 -26.93
CA ALA A 29 -21.59 -30.54 -26.78
C ALA A 29 -21.11 -29.69 -25.59
N SER A 30 -20.74 -30.42 -24.54
CA SER A 30 -19.43 -30.36 -23.87
C SER A 30 -18.76 -29.00 -23.70
N ARG A 31 -18.64 -28.54 -22.45
CA ARG A 31 -17.37 -28.15 -21.79
C ARG A 31 -17.64 -27.42 -20.47
N GLY A 32 -17.06 -27.95 -19.40
CA GLY A 32 -16.40 -27.14 -18.38
C GLY A 32 -17.19 -26.74 -17.11
N PRO A 33 -16.47 -26.44 -16.01
CA PRO A 33 -16.98 -26.52 -14.64
C PRO A 33 -17.20 -25.15 -13.96
N GLN A 34 -17.95 -25.18 -12.85
CA GLN A 34 -17.94 -24.28 -11.67
C GLN A 34 -17.92 -22.74 -11.83
N ALA A 35 -18.90 -22.09 -11.20
CA ALA A 35 -18.72 -20.83 -10.45
C ALA A 35 -19.93 -20.68 -9.50
N ARG A 36 -19.87 -21.20 -8.26
CA ARG A 36 -19.33 -20.57 -7.05
C ARG A 36 -19.73 -19.09 -6.94
N ARG A 37 -20.70 -18.83 -6.07
CA ARG A 37 -21.05 -17.51 -5.54
C ARG A 37 -19.78 -16.85 -4.99
N GLU A 38 -19.47 -15.71 -5.56
CA GLU A 38 -18.40 -14.82 -5.13
C GLU A 38 -18.81 -14.18 -3.81
N ALA A 39 -18.04 -14.50 -2.77
CA ALA A 39 -18.04 -13.77 -1.52
C ALA A 39 -17.48 -12.37 -1.81
N SER A 40 -18.21 -11.36 -1.34
CA SER A 40 -17.78 -9.97 -1.34
C SER A 40 -16.51 -9.82 -0.51
N SER A 41 -15.37 -9.80 -1.20
CA SER A 41 -14.10 -9.34 -0.68
C SER A 41 -14.15 -7.82 -0.63
N SER A 42 -14.29 -7.27 0.57
CA SER A 42 -14.13 -5.84 0.80
C SER A 42 -12.77 -5.39 0.27
N SER A 43 -12.84 -4.42 -0.62
CA SER A 43 -11.80 -3.97 -1.53
C SER A 43 -10.50 -3.60 -0.81
N SER A 44 -9.46 -4.35 -1.14
CA SER A 44 -8.07 -4.04 -0.83
C SER A 44 -7.62 -2.90 -1.75
N GLU A 45 -7.48 -1.69 -1.25
CA GLU A 45 -6.75 -0.62 -1.95
C GLU A 45 -5.25 -0.72 -1.64
N ALA A 46 -4.72 -1.95 -1.73
CA ALA A 46 -3.32 -2.26 -1.57
C ALA A 46 -2.74 -2.53 -2.96
N GLY A 47 -1.95 -1.59 -3.49
CA GLY A 47 -1.03 -1.92 -4.57
C GLY A 47 -0.91 -0.93 -5.73
N GLU A 48 -0.78 0.37 -5.47
CA GLU A 48 -0.17 1.27 -6.46
C GLU A 48 1.06 1.95 -5.88
N GLY A 49 2.18 1.23 -5.81
CA GLY A 49 3.43 1.72 -5.20
C GLY A 49 4.08 0.70 -4.29
N GLN A 50 4.24 -0.54 -4.78
CA GLN A 50 4.71 -1.65 -3.95
C GLN A 50 6.12 -1.39 -3.42
N ILE A 51 6.27 -1.34 -2.10
CA ILE A 51 7.56 -1.34 -1.40
C ILE A 51 7.66 -2.66 -0.64
N HIS A 52 8.84 -3.27 -0.64
CA HIS A 52 9.11 -4.53 0.05
C HIS A 52 9.94 -4.27 1.29
N LEU A 53 9.64 -4.93 2.41
CA LEU A 53 10.45 -4.92 3.62
C LEU A 53 11.17 -6.26 3.76
N THR A 54 12.42 -6.23 4.21
CA THR A 54 13.13 -7.46 4.62
C THR A 54 12.67 -7.89 6.01
N ASP A 55 12.84 -9.18 6.31
CA ASP A 55 12.58 -9.73 7.64
C ASP A 55 13.35 -8.98 8.73
N SER A 56 14.62 -8.62 8.47
CA SER A 56 15.46 -7.84 9.40
C SER A 56 14.86 -6.45 9.69
N CYS A 57 14.34 -5.77 8.66
CA CYS A 57 13.69 -4.48 8.82
C CYS A 57 12.41 -4.61 9.66
N VAL A 58 11.57 -5.61 9.36
CA VAL A 58 10.32 -5.86 10.10
C VAL A 58 10.62 -6.17 11.57
N GLN A 59 11.55 -7.09 11.84
CA GLN A 59 11.95 -7.42 13.21
C GLN A 59 12.42 -6.18 13.96
N ARG A 60 13.29 -5.38 13.34
CA ARG A 60 13.79 -4.18 14.00
C ARG A 60 12.68 -3.17 14.28
N LEU A 61 11.75 -2.99 13.35
CA LEU A 61 10.61 -2.09 13.54
C LEU A 61 9.71 -2.55 14.68
N LEU A 62 9.47 -3.84 14.81
CA LEU A 62 8.71 -4.40 15.93
C LEU A 62 9.43 -4.22 17.28
N GLU A 63 10.76 -4.17 17.30
CA GLU A 63 11.52 -3.90 18.53
C GLU A 63 11.51 -2.43 18.94
N ILE A 64 11.54 -1.50 17.98
CA ILE A 64 11.66 -0.06 18.28
C ILE A 64 10.33 0.66 18.35
N THR A 65 9.25 0.10 17.80
CA THR A 65 7.92 0.71 17.82
C THR A 65 7.05 0.10 18.90
N GLU A 66 6.51 0.93 19.79
CA GLU A 66 5.63 0.47 20.89
C GLU A 66 4.13 0.47 20.49
N GLY A 67 3.84 0.36 19.19
CA GLY A 67 2.51 0.09 18.64
C GLY A 67 1.77 1.27 18.00
N SER A 68 2.15 2.52 18.28
CA SER A 68 1.56 3.71 17.60
C SER A 68 2.49 4.36 16.59
N GLU A 69 3.78 4.04 16.64
CA GLU A 69 4.78 4.58 15.75
C GLU A 69 4.85 3.81 14.43
N PHE A 70 5.40 4.47 13.42
CA PHE A 70 5.69 3.90 12.12
C PHE A 70 6.97 4.53 11.56
N LEU A 71 7.61 3.83 10.63
CA LEU A 71 8.80 4.33 9.94
C LEU A 71 8.39 5.19 8.76
N ARG A 72 8.68 6.48 8.81
CA ARG A 72 8.57 7.39 7.68
C ARG A 72 9.83 7.31 6.81
N LEU A 73 9.65 7.07 5.52
CA LEU A 73 10.71 7.08 4.51
C LEU A 73 10.49 8.28 3.57
N GLU A 74 11.48 9.17 3.57
CA GLU A 74 11.52 10.38 2.76
C GLU A 74 12.75 10.38 1.86
N VAL A 75 12.64 11.00 0.70
CA VAL A 75 13.77 11.24 -0.20
C VAL A 75 14.04 12.73 -0.24
N GLU A 76 15.21 13.12 0.26
CA GLU A 76 15.67 14.51 0.22
C GLU A 76 16.70 14.68 -0.92
N GLY A 77 16.63 15.80 -1.63
CA GLY A 77 17.67 16.20 -2.57
C GLY A 77 18.94 16.62 -1.83
N GLY A 78 20.03 15.88 -2.01
CA GLY A 78 21.30 16.11 -1.31
C GLY A 78 22.29 14.95 -1.41
N GLY A 79 23.46 15.09 -0.77
CA GLY A 79 24.52 14.06 -0.74
C GLY A 79 25.43 14.05 -1.97
N CYS A 80 26.37 13.11 -2.02
CA CYS A 80 27.38 13.03 -3.10
C CYS A 80 26.79 12.75 -4.49
N SER A 81 25.59 12.18 -4.56
CA SER A 81 24.97 11.66 -5.79
C SER A 81 23.66 12.35 -6.18
N GLY A 82 23.21 13.33 -5.38
CA GLY A 82 22.05 14.18 -5.67
C GLY A 82 20.79 13.88 -4.85
N PHE A 83 20.58 12.63 -4.39
CA PHE A 83 19.48 12.26 -3.51
C PHE A 83 19.94 11.39 -2.33
N GLN A 84 19.26 11.54 -1.19
CA GLN A 84 19.52 10.81 0.05
C GLN A 84 18.20 10.31 0.66
N TYR A 85 18.22 9.09 1.19
CA TYR A 85 17.10 8.55 1.95
C TYR A 85 17.17 9.03 3.39
N LYS A 86 16.01 9.44 3.91
CA LYS A 86 15.83 9.84 5.31
C LYS A 86 14.76 8.96 5.93
N PHE A 87 15.11 8.44 7.09
CA PHE A 87 14.25 7.59 7.89
C PHE A 87 13.93 8.30 9.19
N SER A 88 12.67 8.36 9.58
CA SER A 88 12.23 8.96 10.85
C SER A 88 11.10 8.13 11.43
N LEU A 89 11.00 8.08 12.76
CA LEU A 89 9.84 7.47 13.42
C LEU A 89 8.83 8.57 13.71
N ASP A 90 7.61 8.35 13.26
CA ASP A 90 6.52 9.30 13.46
C ASP A 90 5.25 8.59 13.91
N THR A 91 4.28 9.36 14.38
CA THR A 91 2.97 8.90 14.84
C THR A 91 1.81 9.59 14.09
N VAL A 92 2.10 10.62 13.29
CA VAL A 92 1.12 11.42 12.56
C VAL A 92 1.18 11.12 11.06
N ILE A 93 0.12 10.52 10.53
CA ILE A 93 -0.03 10.23 9.10
C ILE A 93 -0.70 11.42 8.41
N ASN A 94 -0.09 11.93 7.35
CA ASN A 94 -0.65 13.00 6.53
C ASN A 94 -1.57 12.43 5.44
N PRO A 95 -2.50 13.24 4.88
CA PRO A 95 -3.43 12.74 3.85
C PRO A 95 -2.74 12.33 2.55
N ASP A 96 -1.59 12.91 2.23
CA ASP A 96 -0.80 12.59 1.03
C ASP A 96 0.20 11.43 1.26
N ASP A 97 0.26 10.90 2.48
CA ASP A 97 1.14 9.79 2.83
C ASP A 97 0.53 8.44 2.43
N ARG A 98 1.37 7.53 1.95
CA ARG A 98 1.00 6.13 1.71
C ARG A 98 1.54 5.23 2.81
N VAL A 99 0.64 4.46 3.40
CA VAL A 99 0.96 3.49 4.46
C VAL A 99 1.14 2.10 3.86
N PHE A 100 2.25 1.45 4.18
CA PHE A 100 2.61 0.09 3.83
C PHE A 100 2.78 -0.73 5.09
N GLU A 101 1.98 -1.78 5.24
CA GLU A 101 2.07 -2.70 6.37
C GLU A 101 2.57 -4.06 5.89
N GLN A 102 3.65 -4.56 6.48
CA GLN A 102 4.17 -5.90 6.24
C GLN A 102 4.66 -6.52 7.55
N GLY A 103 4.13 -7.71 7.87
CA GLY A 103 4.56 -8.47 9.06
C GLY A 103 4.35 -7.75 10.40
N GLY A 104 3.39 -6.83 10.48
CA GLY A 104 3.13 -6.02 11.68
C GLY A 104 3.96 -4.74 11.79
N ALA A 105 4.95 -4.54 10.91
CA ALA A 105 5.66 -3.28 10.78
C ALA A 105 4.91 -2.34 9.83
N ARG A 106 4.82 -1.06 10.20
CA ARG A 106 4.22 0.00 9.38
C ARG A 106 5.29 0.95 8.87
N VAL A 107 5.28 1.16 7.56
CA VAL A 107 6.15 2.11 6.87
C VAL A 107 5.28 3.10 6.12
N VAL A 108 5.60 4.38 6.22
CA VAL A 108 4.87 5.47 5.62
C VAL A 108 5.78 6.20 4.65
N VAL A 109 5.28 6.49 3.46
CA VAL A 109 6.04 7.17 2.42
C VAL A 109 5.18 8.29 1.84
N ASP A 110 5.73 9.49 1.81
CA ASP A 110 5.07 10.63 1.18
C ASP A 110 4.91 10.42 -0.35
N SER A 111 3.88 11.00 -0.94
CA SER A 111 3.58 10.89 -2.38
C SER A 111 4.74 11.30 -3.29
N ASP A 112 5.48 12.36 -2.94
CA ASP A 112 6.65 12.80 -3.73
C ASP A 112 7.79 11.78 -3.63
N SER A 113 8.01 11.25 -2.43
CA SER A 113 9.05 10.24 -2.17
C SER A 113 8.73 8.89 -2.82
N LEU A 114 7.44 8.54 -2.89
CA LEU A 114 6.96 7.28 -3.47
C LEU A 114 7.42 7.08 -4.91
N ALA A 115 7.45 8.14 -5.71
CA ALA A 115 7.93 8.09 -7.09
C ALA A 115 9.39 7.60 -7.18
N PHE A 116 10.20 7.86 -6.16
CA PHE A 116 11.60 7.47 -6.11
C PHE A 116 11.85 6.11 -5.46
N VAL A 117 10.93 5.57 -4.66
CA VAL A 117 11.12 4.29 -3.95
C VAL A 117 10.18 3.19 -4.43
N LYS A 118 9.45 3.43 -5.52
CA LYS A 118 8.53 2.46 -6.10
C LYS A 118 9.25 1.18 -6.53
N GLY A 119 8.85 0.05 -5.96
CA GLY A 119 9.45 -1.27 -6.21
C GLY A 119 10.76 -1.51 -5.44
N ALA A 120 11.16 -0.59 -4.56
CA ALA A 120 12.35 -0.74 -3.76
C ALA A 120 12.14 -1.69 -2.57
N GLN A 121 13.25 -2.18 -2.03
CA GLN A 121 13.28 -3.04 -0.86
C GLN A 121 13.97 -2.31 0.30
N VAL A 122 13.26 -2.10 1.41
CA VAL A 122 13.84 -1.50 2.61
C VAL A 122 14.43 -2.61 3.48
N ASP A 123 15.69 -2.44 3.83
CA ASP A 123 16.46 -3.33 4.67
C ASP A 123 17.00 -2.61 5.91
N PHE A 124 17.31 -3.39 6.94
CA PHE A 124 18.00 -2.90 8.13
C PHE A 124 19.31 -3.65 8.32
N SER A 125 20.43 -2.93 8.19
CA SER A 125 21.76 -3.48 8.44
C SER A 125 22.22 -3.12 9.85
N GLN A 126 22.53 -4.15 10.63
CA GLN A 126 23.10 -4.04 11.96
C GLN A 126 24.53 -4.61 11.95
N GLU A 127 25.51 -3.71 11.97
CA GLU A 127 26.91 -4.02 12.16
C GLU A 127 27.31 -3.81 13.63
N LEU A 128 28.49 -4.30 14.01
CA LEU A 128 28.98 -4.25 15.40
C LEU A 128 29.09 -2.81 15.96
N ILE A 129 29.32 -1.84 15.07
CA ILE A 129 29.56 -0.43 15.42
C ILE A 129 28.47 0.52 14.92
N ARG A 130 27.54 0.05 14.09
CA ARG A 130 26.55 0.90 13.42
C ARG A 130 25.30 0.10 13.09
N SER A 131 24.15 0.71 13.26
CA SER A 131 22.89 0.18 12.74
C SER A 131 22.19 1.25 11.94
N SER A 132 21.74 0.91 10.74
CA SER A 132 21.09 1.86 9.85
C SER A 132 20.13 1.18 8.88
N PHE A 133 19.03 1.86 8.59
CA PHE A 133 18.13 1.49 7.51
C PHE A 133 18.76 1.84 6.17
N GLN A 134 18.56 0.97 5.18
CA GLN A 134 19.09 1.12 3.83
C GLN A 134 18.00 0.72 2.83
N VAL A 135 18.03 1.32 1.64
CA VAL A 135 17.15 0.93 0.54
C VAL A 135 17.96 0.15 -0.49
N LEU A 136 17.56 -1.09 -0.74
CA LEU A 136 18.15 -2.03 -1.68
C LEU A 136 17.23 -2.21 -2.90
N ASN A 137 17.81 -2.69 -4.00
CA ASN A 137 17.09 -3.10 -5.21
C ASN A 137 16.09 -2.07 -5.75
N ASN A 138 16.39 -0.77 -5.63
CA ASN A 138 15.48 0.27 -6.10
C ASN A 138 15.56 0.41 -7.64
N PRO A 139 14.50 0.08 -8.41
CA PRO A 139 14.51 0.20 -9.87
C PRO A 139 14.52 1.65 -10.36
N GLN A 140 14.16 2.62 -9.52
CA GLN A 140 14.17 4.06 -9.87
C GLN A 140 15.57 4.68 -9.69
N ALA A 141 16.44 4.02 -8.92
CA ALA A 141 17.81 4.46 -8.71
C ALA A 141 18.71 3.95 -9.86
N GLN A 142 19.45 4.85 -10.48
CA GLN A 142 20.35 4.55 -11.61
C GLN A 142 21.74 4.09 -11.12
N GLN A 143 22.29 4.77 -10.12
CA GLN A 143 23.54 4.41 -9.43
C GLN A 143 23.44 4.75 -7.95
N GLY A 144 23.78 3.80 -7.08
CA GLY A 144 23.95 4.02 -5.64
C GLY A 144 25.40 4.40 -5.32
N CYS A 145 25.59 5.28 -4.34
CA CYS A 145 26.93 5.52 -3.79
C CYS A 145 27.41 4.25 -3.06
N SER A 146 28.73 3.99 -3.05
CA SER A 146 29.33 2.82 -2.39
C SER A 146 29.01 2.72 -0.89
N CYS A 147 28.57 3.81 -0.26
CA CYS A 147 28.14 3.86 1.13
C CYS A 147 26.63 3.60 1.34
N GLY A 148 25.85 3.30 0.29
CA GLY A 148 24.42 2.92 0.37
C GLY A 148 23.45 3.99 0.85
N SER A 149 23.94 5.18 1.21
CA SER A 149 23.16 6.26 1.83
C SER A 149 22.68 7.34 0.84
N SER A 150 23.08 7.25 -0.43
CA SER A 150 22.72 8.20 -1.48
C SER A 150 22.62 7.52 -2.84
N PHE A 151 21.82 8.07 -3.74
CA PHE A 151 21.63 7.55 -5.09
C PHE A 151 21.41 8.66 -6.11
N SER A 152 21.58 8.33 -7.39
CA SER A 152 21.19 9.16 -8.52
C SER A 152 19.95 8.59 -9.19
N VAL A 153 19.03 9.46 -9.60
CA VAL A 153 17.79 9.08 -10.28
C VAL A 153 18.01 8.89 -11.77
N LYS A 154 17.28 7.94 -12.36
CA LYS A 154 17.24 7.74 -13.81
C LYS A 154 16.28 8.77 -14.42
N LEU A 155 16.80 9.89 -14.92
CA LEU A 155 16.04 10.79 -15.82
C LEU A 155 15.76 10.10 -17.16
#